data_AF-A0ABD1WHM2-F1
#
_entry.id   AF-A0ABD1WHM2-F1
#
_cell.length_a   1.000
_cell.length_b   1.000
_cell.length_c   1.000
_cell.angle_alpha   90.00
_cell.angle_beta   90.00
_cell.angle_gamma   90.00
#
_symmetry.space_group_name_H-M   'P 1'
#
loop_
_entity.id
_entity.type
_entity.pdbx_description
1 polymer ?
#
loop_
_entity_poly.entity_id
_entity_poly.type
_entity_poly.pdbx_seq_one_letter_code
_entity_poly.pdbx_strand_id
1 'polypeptide(L)'
;MREFIMPLGYRFEPTDEELIRFYLSEKAFGQPLPRSFIMEKELYGDNANPWDVFSDTDPWKTETKFDENETKSIKNTIFVFTKLSKISPKRISRKAGCGLWDGQTGAITINDSQ
;
A
#
# COMPACT_ATOMS: atom_id res chain seq x y z
N MET A 1 -2.27 3.58 -28.98
CA MET A 1 -2.14 3.98 -27.57
C MET A 1 -0.74 4.54 -27.41
N ARG A 2 -0.56 5.83 -27.09
CA ARG A 2 0.79 6.40 -26.91
C ARG A 2 1.34 5.83 -25.60
N GLU A 3 2.42 5.06 -25.67
CA GLU A 3 3.16 4.70 -24.46
C GLU A 3 3.73 5.97 -23.85
N PHE A 4 3.30 6.29 -22.64
CA PHE A 4 3.82 7.41 -21.90
C PHE A 4 5.19 7.00 -21.34
N ILE A 5 6.26 7.38 -22.03
CA ILE A 5 7.64 7.12 -21.60
C ILE A 5 7.90 7.93 -20.32
N MET A 6 8.14 7.23 -19.21
CA MET A 6 8.51 7.89 -17.96
C MET A 6 9.98 8.29 -17.97
N PRO A 7 10.31 9.51 -17.52
CA PRO A 7 11.71 9.89 -17.35
C PRO A 7 12.42 8.90 -16.44
N LEU A 8 13.69 8.64 -16.74
CA LEU A 8 14.56 7.86 -15.87
C LEU A 8 14.55 8.48 -14.46
N GLY A 9 14.34 7.64 -13.45
CA GLY A 9 14.29 8.07 -12.06
C GLY A 9 12.90 8.49 -11.56
N TYR A 10 11.86 8.55 -12.41
CA TYR A 10 10.50 8.70 -11.91
C TYR A 10 10.09 7.49 -11.08
N ARG A 11 9.52 7.73 -9.91
CA ARG A 11 9.12 6.70 -8.94
C ARG A 11 7.72 7.00 -8.44
N PHE A 12 7.03 5.95 -8.01
CA PHE A 12 5.80 6.09 -7.27
C PHE A 12 6.14 6.45 -5.81
N GLU A 13 6.02 7.73 -5.50
CA GLU A 13 6.33 8.34 -4.20
C GLU A 13 5.16 9.22 -3.74
N PRO A 14 3.95 8.65 -3.57
CA PRO A 14 2.78 9.46 -3.25
C PRO A 14 2.85 9.97 -1.80
N THR A 15 2.33 11.16 -1.57
CA THR A 15 2.01 11.62 -0.22
C THR A 15 0.77 10.89 0.33
N ASP A 16 0.56 10.96 1.64
CA ASP A 16 -0.64 10.42 2.28
C ASP A 16 -1.93 11.02 1.67
N GLU A 17 -1.94 12.32 1.38
CA GLU A 17 -3.08 13.00 0.74
C GLU A 17 -3.30 12.48 -0.69
N GLU A 18 -2.23 12.30 -1.48
CA GLU A 18 -2.32 11.78 -2.83
C GLU A 18 -2.87 10.35 -2.85
N LEU A 19 -2.42 9.49 -1.92
CA LEU A 19 -2.95 8.12 -1.76
C LEU A 19 -4.44 8.11 -1.49
N ILE A 20 -4.93 9.00 -0.62
CA ILE A 20 -6.35 9.05 -0.29
C ILE A 20 -7.16 9.65 -1.44
N ARG A 21 -6.76 10.82 -1.92
CA ARG A 21 -7.54 11.62 -2.88
C ARG A 21 -7.55 10.99 -4.26
N PHE A 22 -6.40 10.64 -4.81
CA PHE A 22 -6.29 10.25 -6.23
C PHE A 22 -6.28 8.73 -6.44
N TYR A 23 -6.11 7.93 -5.39
CA TYR A 23 -6.09 6.47 -5.50
C TYR A 23 -7.25 5.82 -4.77
N LEU A 24 -7.34 5.97 -3.44
CA LEU A 24 -8.35 5.27 -2.66
C LEU A 24 -9.77 5.75 -2.94
N SER A 25 -9.97 7.08 -2.98
CA SER A 25 -11.28 7.69 -3.28
C SER A 25 -11.74 7.32 -4.68
N GLU A 26 -10.89 7.56 -5.70
CA GLU A 26 -11.19 7.21 -7.10
C GLU A 26 -11.53 5.71 -7.23
N LYS A 27 -10.76 4.83 -6.58
CA LYS A 27 -11.04 3.38 -6.57
C LYS A 27 -12.40 3.07 -5.94
N ALA A 28 -12.75 3.72 -4.83
CA ALA A 28 -14.01 3.51 -4.13
C ALA A 28 -15.23 3.99 -4.94
N PHE A 29 -15.08 5.08 -5.71
CA PHE A 29 -16.11 5.61 -6.60
C PHE A 29 -16.13 4.98 -7.99
N GLY A 30 -15.26 4.00 -8.27
CA GLY A 30 -15.19 3.32 -9.56
C GLY A 30 -14.66 4.21 -10.69
N GLN A 31 -13.90 5.25 -10.35
CA GLN A 31 -13.30 6.20 -11.28
C GLN A 31 -11.95 5.68 -11.80
N PRO A 32 -11.49 6.17 -12.98
CA PRO A 32 -10.19 5.80 -13.51
C PRO A 32 -9.06 6.31 -12.61
N LEU A 33 -8.12 5.42 -12.27
CA LEU A 33 -6.94 5.79 -11.51
C LEU A 33 -5.94 6.56 -12.41
N PRO A 34 -5.18 7.52 -11.86
CA PRO A 34 -4.11 8.20 -12.61
C PRO A 34 -3.10 7.21 -13.20
N ARG A 35 -2.83 6.11 -12.45
CA ARG A 35 -2.03 4.98 -12.91
C ARG A 35 -2.27 3.72 -12.09
N SER A 36 -2.00 2.56 -12.69
CA SER A 36 -2.09 1.25 -12.06
C SER A 36 -0.84 0.88 -11.27
N PHE A 37 -0.42 1.71 -10.31
CA PHE A 37 0.74 1.42 -9.44
C PHE A 37 0.38 0.56 -8.21
N ILE A 38 -0.88 0.60 -7.78
CA ILE A 38 -1.38 -0.09 -6.59
C ILE A 38 -2.11 -1.36 -7.04
N MET A 39 -1.69 -2.51 -6.51
CA MET A 39 -2.28 -3.81 -6.87
C MET A 39 -3.43 -4.18 -5.93
N GLU A 40 -4.34 -5.03 -6.38
CA GLU A 40 -5.33 -5.65 -5.50
C GLU A 40 -4.74 -6.93 -4.87
N LYS A 41 -4.82 -7.03 -3.54
CA LYS A 41 -4.42 -8.23 -2.79
C LYS A 41 -5.41 -8.48 -1.66
N GLU A 42 -5.68 -9.75 -1.36
CA GLU A 42 -6.52 -10.14 -0.23
C GLU A 42 -5.65 -10.27 1.03
N LEU A 43 -5.62 -9.21 1.86
CA LEU A 43 -4.76 -9.17 3.05
C LEU A 43 -5.34 -9.87 4.28
N TYR A 44 -6.63 -10.24 4.24
CA TYR A 44 -7.34 -10.74 5.40
C TYR A 44 -8.02 -12.09 5.14
N GLY A 45 -8.01 -12.96 6.15
CA GLY A 45 -8.68 -14.26 6.14
C GLY A 45 -7.73 -15.43 6.39
N ASP A 46 -8.27 -16.65 6.29
CA ASP A 46 -7.57 -17.88 6.66
C ASP A 46 -6.46 -18.28 5.66
N ASN A 47 -6.52 -17.76 4.43
CA ASN A 47 -5.57 -18.04 3.36
C ASN A 47 -4.72 -16.80 3.01
N ALA A 48 -4.60 -15.86 3.94
CA ALA A 48 -3.93 -14.58 3.72
C ALA A 48 -2.62 -14.48 4.54
N ASN A 49 -1.81 -15.55 4.58
CA ASN A 49 -0.50 -15.41 5.21
C ASN A 49 0.34 -14.41 4.40
N PRO A 50 1.13 -13.53 5.04
CA PRO A 50 1.91 -12.52 4.31
C PRO A 50 2.79 -13.11 3.21
N TRP A 51 3.43 -14.26 3.43
CA TRP A 51 4.29 -14.93 2.45
C TRP A 51 3.53 -15.64 1.32
N ASP A 52 2.22 -15.85 1.44
CA ASP A 52 1.37 -16.36 0.36
C ASP A 52 0.82 -15.19 -0.49
N VAL A 53 0.58 -14.06 0.17
CA VAL A 53 -0.01 -12.86 -0.44
C VAL A 53 1.03 -12.05 -1.21
N PHE A 54 2.24 -11.94 -0.67
CA PHE A 54 3.32 -11.16 -1.25
C PHE A 54 4.39 -12.04 -1.91
N SER A 55 5.00 -11.54 -2.97
CA SER A 55 6.05 -12.22 -3.72
C SER A 55 7.25 -11.30 -3.98
N ASP A 56 8.42 -11.87 -4.21
CA ASP A 56 9.62 -11.09 -4.58
C ASP A 56 9.47 -10.38 -5.94
N THR A 57 8.52 -10.83 -6.77
CA THR A 57 8.20 -10.22 -8.07
C THR A 57 7.19 -9.08 -8.00
N ASP A 58 6.65 -8.81 -6.81
CA ASP A 58 5.77 -7.65 -6.60
C ASP A 58 6.54 -6.34 -6.87
N PRO A 59 5.84 -5.23 -7.21
CA PRO A 59 6.44 -3.92 -7.46
C PRO A 59 6.88 -3.24 -6.16
N TRP A 60 7.83 -3.85 -5.46
CA TRP A 60 8.42 -3.31 -4.25
C TRP A 60 9.20 -2.03 -4.56
N LYS A 61 8.89 -0.99 -3.80
CA LYS A 61 9.67 0.24 -3.75
C LYS A 61 10.76 0.09 -2.72
N THR A 62 12.01 0.12 -3.18
CA THR A 62 13.20 0.04 -2.31
C THR A 62 13.79 1.43 -2.09
N GLU A 63 13.83 1.85 -0.83
CA GLU A 63 14.54 3.03 -0.35
C GLU A 63 15.80 2.58 0.37
N THR A 64 16.95 3.12 -0.03
CA THR A 64 18.22 2.94 0.70
C THR A 64 18.53 4.23 1.43
N LYS A 65 18.72 4.15 2.76
CA LYS A 65 19.20 5.26 3.58
C LYS A 65 20.53 4.88 4.21
N PHE A 66 21.46 5.81 4.21
CA PHE A 66 22.73 5.69 4.93
C PHE A 66 22.60 6.49 6.21
N ASP A 67 23.03 5.92 7.33
CA ASP A 67 23.17 6.67 8.57
C ASP A 67 24.52 7.42 8.61
N GLU A 68 24.72 8.20 9.67
CA GLU A 68 25.94 8.99 9.91
C GLU A 68 27.22 8.14 9.99
N ASN A 69 27.06 6.84 10.29
CA ASN A 69 28.15 5.87 10.37
C ASN A 69 28.34 5.08 9.06
N GLU A 70 27.76 5.55 7.95
CA GLU A 70 27.73 4.89 6.64
C GLU A 70 27.03 3.50 6.64
N THR A 71 26.26 3.20 7.67
CA THR A 71 25.49 1.97 7.74
C THR A 71 24.31 2.05 6.79
N LYS A 72 24.21 1.08 5.89
CA LYS A 72 23.14 0.97 4.91
C LYS A 72 21.89 0.36 5.55
N SER A 73 20.78 1.09 5.52
CA SER A 73 19.44 0.56 5.79
C SER A 73 18.63 0.50 4.50
N ILE A 74 17.90 -0.61 4.32
CA ILE A 74 17.05 -0.83 3.16
C ILE A 74 15.61 -0.95 3.65
N LYS A 75 14.72 -0.13 3.11
CA LYS A 75 13.28 -0.18 3.36
C LYS A 75 12.57 -0.58 2.08
N ASN A 76 11.81 -1.67 2.12
CA ASN A 76 10.93 -2.07 1.03
C ASN A 76 9.48 -1.70 1.37
N THR A 77 8.79 -1.05 0.44
CA THR A 77 7.41 -0.61 0.60
C THR A 77 6.58 -1.10 -0.58
N ILE A 78 5.37 -1.57 -0.33
CA ILE A 78 4.39 -1.94 -1.36
C ILE A 78 3.05 -1.29 -1.03
N PHE A 79 2.31 -0.88 -2.05
CA PHE A 79 0.98 -0.31 -1.91
C PHE A 79 -0.04 -1.29 -2.49
N VAL A 80 -1.09 -1.58 -1.73
CA VAL A 80 -2.14 -2.52 -2.14
C VAL A 80 -3.54 -2.02 -1.78
N PHE A 81 -4.49 -2.30 -2.65
CA PHE A 81 -5.91 -2.27 -2.32
C PHE A 81 -6.32 -3.64 -1.78
N THR A 82 -7.08 -3.64 -0.69
CA THR A 82 -7.69 -4.85 -0.13
C THR A 82 -9.13 -4.55 0.24
N LYS A 83 -9.98 -5.58 0.15
CA LYS A 83 -11.31 -5.50 0.75
C LYS A 83 -11.17 -5.63 2.27
N LEU A 84 -11.91 -4.80 3.00
CA LEU A 84 -11.94 -4.90 4.45
C LEU A 84 -12.80 -6.09 4.87
N SER A 85 -12.23 -7.00 5.65
CA SER A 85 -12.97 -8.10 6.29
C SER A 85 -13.65 -7.59 7.56
N LYS A 86 -14.98 -7.60 7.63
CA LYS A 86 -15.73 -7.11 8.79
C LYS A 86 -16.07 -8.26 9.74
N ILE A 87 -15.70 -8.13 11.01
CA ILE A 87 -16.22 -8.99 12.10
C ILE A 87 -17.56 -8.45 12.57
N SER A 88 -17.68 -7.13 12.62
CA SER A 88 -18.92 -6.42 12.92
C SER A 88 -18.92 -5.06 12.22
N PRO A 89 -20.02 -4.28 12.24
CA PRO A 89 -20.04 -2.96 11.64
C PRO A 89 -18.94 -2.00 12.14
N LYS A 90 -18.50 -2.16 13.39
CA LYS A 90 -17.47 -1.33 14.03
C LYS A 90 -16.09 -1.98 14.11
N ARG A 91 -15.96 -3.26 13.77
CA ARG A 91 -14.71 -4.03 13.95
C ARG A 91 -14.30 -4.72 12.66
N ILE A 92 -13.11 -4.35 12.19
CA ILE A 92 -12.45 -4.98 11.04
C ILE A 92 -11.57 -6.13 11.55
N SER A 93 -11.66 -7.28 10.89
CA SER A 93 -10.77 -8.40 11.10
C SER A 93 -9.37 -8.06 10.64
N ARG A 94 -8.38 -8.49 11.41
CA ARG A 94 -6.97 -8.39 11.06
C ARG A 94 -6.32 -9.76 10.85
N LYS A 95 -7.12 -10.83 10.75
CA LYS A 95 -6.60 -12.18 10.54
C LYS A 95 -5.86 -12.28 9.21
N ALA A 96 -4.65 -12.84 9.25
CA ALA A 96 -3.76 -12.99 8.11
C ALA A 96 -3.17 -14.41 8.15
N GLY A 97 -3.93 -15.35 7.59
CA GLY A 97 -3.64 -16.77 7.62
C GLY A 97 -3.56 -17.32 9.05
N CYS A 98 -2.38 -17.81 9.44
CA CYS A 98 -2.12 -18.35 10.77
C CYS A 98 -1.87 -17.28 11.85
N GLY A 99 -1.92 -15.98 11.50
CA GLY A 99 -1.65 -14.87 12.42
C GLY A 99 -2.66 -13.72 12.36
N LEU A 100 -2.30 -12.60 12.99
CA LEU A 100 -3.05 -11.34 12.99
C LEU A 100 -2.09 -10.19 12.62
N TRP A 101 -2.56 -9.22 11.83
CA TRP A 101 -1.87 -7.94 11.68
C TRP A 101 -2.00 -7.11 12.96
N ASP A 102 -0.87 -6.77 13.56
CA ASP A 102 -0.82 -5.87 14.71
C ASP A 102 -0.54 -4.42 14.29
N GLY A 103 -1.26 -3.48 14.91
CA GLY A 103 -1.14 -2.06 14.59
C GLY A 103 -0.12 -1.39 15.48
N GLN A 104 1.12 -1.30 15.00
CA GLN A 104 2.25 -0.74 15.78
C GLN A 104 2.12 0.77 16.03
N THR A 105 1.36 1.48 15.19
CA THR A 105 1.14 2.93 15.30
C THR A 105 -0.34 3.26 15.44
N GLY A 106 -0.63 4.39 16.10
CA GLY A 106 -1.98 4.95 16.19
C GLY A 106 -2.51 5.39 14.83
N ALA A 107 -3.84 5.54 14.74
CA ALA A 107 -4.48 6.09 13.56
C ALA A 107 -4.12 7.57 13.40
N ILE A 108 -3.81 7.99 12.17
CA ILE A 108 -3.54 9.37 11.80
C ILE A 108 -4.70 9.85 10.94
N THR A 109 -5.24 11.02 11.27
CA THR A 109 -6.26 11.68 10.43
C THR A 109 -5.55 12.41 9.30
N ILE A 110 -5.87 12.02 8.07
CA ILE A 110 -5.43 12.73 6.86
C ILE A 110 -6.60 13.61 6.44
N ASN A 111 -6.40 14.93 6.52
CA ASN A 111 -7.39 15.89 6.06
C ASN A 111 -7.18 16.13 4.56
N ASP A 112 -8.26 16.18 3.79
CA ASP A 112 -8.21 16.69 2.42
C ASP A 112 -8.14 18.21 2.48
N SER A 113 -7.01 18.79 2.10
CA SER A 113 -6.86 20.25 1.99
C SER A 113 -7.55 20.74 0.73
N GLN A 114 -8.88 20.92 0.82
CA GLN A 114 -9.64 21.76 -0.11
C GLN A 114 -9.68 23.20 0.37
#